data_AF-A0A815X6M3-F1
#
_entry.id   AF-A0A815X6M3-F1
#
_cell.length_a   1.000
_cell.length_b   1.000
_cell.length_c   1.000
_cell.angle_alpha   90.00
_cell.angle_beta   90.00
_cell.angle_gamma   90.00
#
_symmetry.space_group_name_H-M   'P 1'
#
loop_
_entity.id
_entity.type
_entity.pdbx_description
1 polymer ?
#
loop_
_entity_poly.entity_id
_entity_poly.type
_entity_poly.pdbx_seq_one_letter_code
_entity_poly.pdbx_strand_id
1 'polypeptide(L)'
;LLWSDPDPQNRSGCRNNDNRYIGCFFGSDVTEEFLSENNFSMIIRSHQVKERGYDFDHNGNILTIFSASNYCDGSNYGAFARWDYMADGPEMTSYTLQDMSPNEQLSFNKQVTLFEDPVYQTLMKKIVGKKSLLKKEFEKADKNQTNVGFFL
;
A
#
# COMPACT_ATOMS: atom_id res chain seq x y z
N LEU A 1 3.58 -0.54 -10.93
CA LEU A 1 2.59 -0.72 -9.84
C LEU A 1 3.09 -1.69 -8.77
N LEU A 2 3.39 -2.96 -9.10
CA LEU A 2 3.68 -3.98 -8.07
C LEU A 2 5.09 -3.95 -7.47
N TRP A 3 6.11 -3.55 -8.24
CA TRP A 3 7.53 -3.78 -7.90
C TRP A 3 8.39 -2.52 -7.82
N SER A 4 7.80 -1.34 -8.03
CA SER A 4 8.52 -0.08 -7.92
C SER A 4 8.65 0.31 -6.45
N ASP A 5 9.75 0.96 -6.06
CA ASP A 5 10.04 1.43 -4.69
C ASP A 5 10.39 2.93 -4.68
N PRO A 6 10.05 3.72 -3.65
CA PRO A 6 10.58 5.08 -3.49
C PRO A 6 12.12 5.03 -3.46
N ASP A 7 12.79 6.00 -4.10
CA ASP A 7 14.24 6.06 -4.07
C ASP A 7 14.74 6.43 -2.67
N PRO A 8 15.50 5.57 -1.96
CA PRO A 8 16.02 5.89 -0.64
C PRO A 8 16.98 7.09 -0.62
N GLN A 9 17.56 7.47 -1.76
CA GLN A 9 18.40 8.66 -1.91
C GLN A 9 17.65 9.86 -2.47
N ASN A 10 16.34 9.71 -2.72
CA ASN A 10 15.47 10.70 -3.34
C ASN A 10 16.07 11.37 -4.59
N ARG A 11 16.69 10.58 -5.48
CA ARG A 11 17.18 11.12 -6.75
C ARG A 11 16.00 11.28 -7.71
N SER A 12 16.08 12.32 -8.53
CA SER A 12 15.04 12.64 -9.52
C SER A 12 14.88 11.54 -10.57
N GLY A 13 13.63 11.37 -11.02
CA GLY A 13 13.23 10.49 -12.10
C GLY A 13 13.03 9.03 -11.69
N CYS A 14 12.87 8.18 -12.71
CA CYS A 14 12.80 6.72 -12.56
C CYS A 14 14.14 6.08 -12.93
N ARG A 15 14.62 5.16 -12.10
CA ARG A 15 15.86 4.39 -12.34
C ARG A 15 15.69 2.91 -12.02
N ASN A 16 16.58 2.07 -12.52
CA ASN A 16 16.53 0.63 -12.26
C ASN A 16 16.52 0.32 -10.76
N ASN A 17 15.63 -0.58 -10.36
CA ASN A 17 15.58 -1.10 -9.00
C ASN A 17 16.50 -2.31 -8.87
N ASP A 18 17.77 -2.06 -8.59
CA ASP A 18 18.79 -3.12 -8.47
C ASP A 18 18.54 -4.08 -7.30
N ASN A 19 17.72 -3.69 -6.31
CA ASN A 19 17.34 -4.56 -5.20
C ASN A 19 16.27 -5.58 -5.58
N ARG A 20 15.49 -5.31 -6.64
CA ARG A 20 14.36 -6.13 -7.08
C ARG A 20 14.59 -6.77 -8.46
N TYR A 21 15.49 -6.21 -9.26
CA TYR A 21 15.74 -6.54 -10.68
C TYR A 21 14.54 -6.33 -11.62
N ILE A 22 13.41 -5.84 -11.11
CA ILE A 22 12.20 -5.48 -11.83
C ILE A 22 11.57 -4.24 -11.19
N GLY A 23 10.77 -3.50 -11.96
CA GLY A 23 10.26 -2.20 -11.53
C GLY A 23 11.36 -1.12 -11.52
N CYS A 24 11.09 0.00 -10.83
CA CYS A 24 12.01 1.12 -10.74
C CYS A 24 12.07 1.69 -9.32
N PHE A 25 13.19 2.32 -9.00
CA PHE A 25 13.18 3.37 -7.99
C PHE A 25 12.66 4.66 -8.62
N PHE A 26 11.83 5.41 -7.88
CA PHE A 26 11.29 6.68 -8.34
C PHE A 26 11.49 7.77 -7.28
N GLY A 27 11.84 8.98 -7.72
CA GLY A 27 12.06 10.13 -6.86
C GLY A 27 10.78 10.87 -6.44
N SER A 28 10.96 11.88 -5.59
CA SER A 28 9.87 12.77 -5.16
C SER A 28 9.25 13.56 -6.29
N ASP A 29 10.04 13.93 -7.30
CA ASP A 29 9.57 14.61 -8.52
C ASP A 29 8.52 13.79 -9.28
N VAL A 30 8.78 12.50 -9.49
CA VAL A 30 7.83 11.57 -10.14
C VAL A 30 6.55 11.44 -9.30
N THR A 31 6.69 11.48 -7.98
CA THR A 31 5.55 11.39 -7.06
C THR A 31 4.70 12.65 -7.11
N GLU A 32 5.32 13.81 -7.05
CA GLU A 32 4.66 15.11 -7.10
C GLU A 32 3.94 15.32 -8.44
N GLU A 33 4.59 14.98 -9.55
CA GLU A 33 3.98 15.01 -10.88
C GLU A 33 2.72 14.14 -10.91
N PHE A 34 2.85 12.85 -10.54
CA PHE A 34 1.71 11.93 -10.51
C PHE A 34 0.55 12.41 -9.62
N LEU A 35 0.84 12.91 -8.42
CA LEU A 35 -0.17 13.41 -7.49
C LEU A 35 -0.87 14.64 -8.04
N SER A 36 -0.12 15.58 -8.62
CA SER A 36 -0.67 16.82 -9.17
C SER A 36 -1.56 16.57 -10.39
N GLU A 37 -1.13 15.71 -11.32
CA GLU A 37 -1.89 15.37 -12.53
C GLU A 37 -3.22 14.67 -12.21
N ASN A 38 -3.25 13.91 -11.12
CA ASN A 38 -4.42 13.12 -10.72
C ASN A 38 -5.24 13.76 -9.59
N ASN A 39 -4.85 14.96 -9.13
CA ASN A 39 -5.48 15.65 -8.00
C ASN A 39 -5.57 14.77 -6.74
N PHE A 40 -4.48 14.09 -6.42
CA PHE A 40 -4.33 13.26 -5.22
C PHE A 40 -3.40 13.94 -4.21
N SER A 41 -3.59 13.63 -2.94
CA SER A 41 -2.76 14.18 -1.85
C SER A 41 -1.59 13.26 -1.46
N MET A 42 -1.71 11.95 -1.66
CA MET A 42 -0.73 10.98 -1.18
C MET A 42 -0.86 9.64 -1.92
N ILE A 43 0.25 8.91 -2.02
CA ILE A 43 0.29 7.50 -2.40
C ILE A 43 0.40 6.64 -1.14
N ILE A 44 -0.50 5.68 -0.97
CA ILE A 44 -0.39 4.66 0.08
C ILE A 44 0.06 3.35 -0.58
N ARG A 45 1.11 2.74 -0.05
CA ARG A 45 1.69 1.48 -0.57
C ARG A 45 2.20 0.58 0.56
N SER A 46 2.66 -0.61 0.19
CA SER A 46 3.25 -1.59 1.13
C SER A 46 4.61 -2.07 0.62
N HIS A 47 4.78 -3.37 0.36
CA HIS A 47 5.90 -4.02 -0.34
C HIS A 47 7.33 -3.90 0.26
N GLN A 48 7.65 -2.88 1.07
CA GLN A 48 8.90 -2.76 1.81
C GLN A 48 8.65 -2.95 3.31
N VAL A 49 9.47 -3.77 3.96
CA VAL A 49 9.49 -3.91 5.42
C VAL A 49 9.95 -2.58 6.01
N LYS A 50 9.25 -2.07 7.03
CA LYS A 50 9.62 -0.87 7.77
C LYS A 50 9.72 -1.22 9.26
N GLU A 51 10.70 -0.66 9.95
CA GLU A 51 11.00 -1.00 11.35
C GLU A 51 9.78 -0.79 12.26
N ARG A 52 9.09 0.33 12.11
CA ARG A 52 7.86 0.66 12.86
C ARG A 52 6.57 0.10 12.23
N GLY A 53 6.70 -0.72 11.20
CA GLY A 53 5.58 -1.18 10.38
C GLY A 53 5.04 -0.12 9.41
N TYR A 54 5.54 1.12 9.44
CA TYR A 54 5.24 2.13 8.44
C TYR A 54 6.37 3.16 8.32
N ASP A 55 6.33 3.96 7.26
CA ASP A 55 7.22 5.09 7.06
C ASP A 55 6.64 6.11 6.06
N PHE A 56 7.11 7.36 6.14
CA PHE A 56 6.74 8.42 5.23
C PHE A 56 7.94 8.82 4.36
N ASP A 57 7.76 8.70 3.05
CA ASP A 57 8.77 9.05 2.06
C ASP A 57 8.31 10.28 1.24
N HIS A 58 9.23 10.91 0.51
CA HIS A 58 8.98 12.04 -0.39
C HIS A 58 8.19 13.18 0.27
N ASN A 59 8.69 13.69 1.40
CA ASN A 59 8.08 14.79 2.16
C ASN A 59 6.65 14.50 2.66
N GLY A 60 6.33 13.23 2.90
CA GLY A 60 5.00 12.81 3.36
C GLY A 60 4.02 12.51 2.24
N ASN A 61 4.43 12.63 0.96
CA ASN A 61 3.58 12.30 -0.18
C ASN A 61 3.44 10.78 -0.40
N ILE A 62 4.27 9.97 0.24
CA ILE A 62 4.17 8.51 0.23
C ILE A 62 4.07 7.99 1.66
N LEU A 63 3.05 7.17 1.91
CA LEU A 63 2.95 6.33 3.10
C LEU A 63 3.21 4.87 2.72
N THR A 64 4.26 4.29 3.27
CA THR A 64 4.53 2.85 3.19
C THR A 64 4.03 2.17 4.46
N ILE A 65 3.14 1.18 4.35
CA ILE A 65 2.60 0.38 5.47
C ILE A 65 2.95 -1.10 5.29
N PHE A 66 3.43 -1.73 6.34
CA PHE A 66 3.79 -3.14 6.40
C PHE A 66 3.14 -3.80 7.62
N SER A 67 2.22 -4.73 7.39
CA SER A 67 1.34 -5.31 8.44
C SER A 67 1.82 -6.67 8.96
N ALA A 68 3.03 -7.11 8.62
CA ALA A 68 3.61 -8.34 9.17
C ALA A 68 4.71 -7.99 10.17
N SER A 69 4.43 -8.13 11.48
CA SER A 69 5.47 -8.01 12.52
C SER A 69 6.38 -9.23 12.53
N ASN A 70 7.64 -9.06 12.97
CA ASN A 70 8.65 -10.11 13.05
C ASN A 70 8.85 -10.85 11.71
N TYR A 71 8.84 -10.10 10.62
CA TYR A 71 8.94 -10.67 9.29
C TYR A 71 10.28 -11.38 9.11
N CYS A 72 10.22 -12.64 8.67
CA CYS A 72 11.39 -13.54 8.56
C CYS A 72 12.25 -13.58 9.83
N ASP A 73 11.60 -13.75 10.99
CA ASP A 73 12.23 -13.77 12.32
C ASP A 73 12.98 -12.48 12.68
N GLY A 74 12.65 -11.37 12.00
CA GLY A 74 13.14 -10.04 12.33
C GLY A 74 12.46 -9.44 13.57
N SER A 75 12.75 -8.16 13.83
CA SER A 75 12.22 -7.41 14.98
C SER A 75 11.33 -6.24 14.58
N ASN A 76 10.86 -6.19 13.33
CA ASN A 76 10.01 -5.10 12.87
C ASN A 76 8.59 -5.20 13.46
N TYR A 77 7.98 -4.05 13.70
CA TYR A 77 6.55 -3.96 13.98
C TYR A 77 5.73 -4.18 12.71
N GLY A 78 4.50 -4.66 12.88
CA GLY A 78 3.43 -4.50 11.91
C GLY A 78 2.71 -3.19 12.16
N ALA A 79 2.04 -2.61 11.16
CA ALA A 79 1.16 -1.47 11.37
C ALA A 79 -0.07 -1.48 10.45
N PHE A 80 -1.06 -0.68 10.83
CA PHE A 80 -2.20 -0.29 9.99
C PHE A 80 -2.50 1.19 10.17
N ALA A 81 -3.19 1.78 9.19
CA ALA A 81 -3.62 3.18 9.21
C ALA A 81 -5.14 3.26 9.31
N ARG A 82 -5.63 4.23 10.08
CA ARG A 82 -7.05 4.58 10.15
C ARG A 82 -7.23 6.05 9.75
N TRP A 83 -8.17 6.30 8.86
CA TRP A 83 -8.68 7.65 8.61
C TRP A 83 -10.03 7.81 9.27
N ASP A 84 -10.12 8.77 10.18
CA ASP A 84 -11.40 9.27 10.66
C ASP A 84 -11.87 10.42 9.76
N TYR A 85 -13.18 10.62 9.65
CA TYR A 85 -13.80 11.66 8.81
C TYR A 85 -13.39 13.08 9.21
N MET A 86 -12.96 13.24 10.46
CA MET A 86 -12.53 14.51 11.05
C MET A 86 -11.00 14.65 11.12
N ALA A 87 -10.24 13.64 10.68
CA ALA A 87 -8.79 13.64 10.80
C ALA A 87 -8.13 14.26 9.56
N ASP A 88 -7.15 15.13 9.80
CA ASP A 88 -6.33 15.75 8.75
C ASP A 88 -5.28 14.79 8.12
N GLY A 89 -5.29 13.51 8.52
CA GLY A 89 -4.34 12.51 8.05
C GLY A 89 -4.55 11.13 8.67
N PRO A 90 -3.69 10.16 8.31
CA PRO A 90 -3.76 8.82 8.87
C PRO A 90 -3.33 8.79 10.34
N GLU A 91 -4.14 8.15 11.16
CA GLU A 91 -3.73 7.68 12.48
C GLU A 91 -3.07 6.31 12.34
N MET A 92 -1.78 6.23 12.70
CA MET A 92 -0.98 5.02 12.56
C MET A 92 -0.94 4.23 13.88
N THR A 93 -1.24 2.94 13.80
CA THR A 93 -1.11 2.00 14.93
C THR A 93 -0.12 0.91 14.59
N SER A 94 0.98 0.83 15.36
CA SER A 94 1.98 -0.23 15.27
C SER A 94 1.72 -1.33 16.30
N TYR A 95 2.07 -2.57 15.97
CA TYR A 95 1.90 -3.73 16.84
C TYR A 95 3.01 -4.77 16.61
N THR A 96 3.25 -5.62 17.60
CA THR A 96 4.06 -6.85 17.46
C THR A 96 3.33 -8.00 18.15
N LEU A 97 3.49 -9.21 17.60
CA LEU A 97 2.87 -10.42 18.15
C LEU A 97 3.36 -10.77 19.56
N GLN A 98 4.53 -10.27 19.95
CA GLN A 98 5.14 -10.55 21.26
C GLN A 98 4.60 -9.66 22.39
N ASP A 99 4.07 -8.48 22.08
CA ASP A 99 3.60 -7.50 23.09
C ASP A 99 2.12 -7.67 23.44
N MET A 100 1.39 -8.55 22.74
CA MET A 100 -0.02 -8.82 23.00
C MET A 100 -0.20 -10.06 23.87
N SER A 101 -0.88 -9.91 25.01
CA SER A 101 -1.38 -11.05 25.78
C SER A 101 -2.34 -11.90 24.93
N PRO A 102 -2.55 -13.18 25.26
CA PRO A 102 -3.49 -14.04 24.51
C PRO A 102 -4.89 -13.45 24.36
N ASN A 103 -5.36 -12.68 25.36
CA ASN A 103 -6.65 -12.00 25.30
C ASN A 103 -6.63 -10.78 24.38
N GLU A 104 -5.52 -10.03 24.33
CA GLU A 104 -5.34 -8.92 23.39
C GLU A 104 -5.21 -9.42 21.96
N GLN A 105 -4.51 -10.53 21.73
CA GLN A 105 -4.47 -11.19 20.42
C GLN A 105 -5.87 -11.64 19.97
N LEU A 106 -6.66 -12.23 20.88
CA LEU A 106 -8.03 -12.64 20.57
C LEU A 106 -8.93 -11.44 20.26
N SER A 107 -8.83 -10.36 21.04
CA SER A 107 -9.56 -9.11 20.82
C SER A 107 -9.16 -8.44 19.51
N PHE A 108 -7.86 -8.36 19.23
CA PHE A 108 -7.29 -7.81 18.01
C PHE A 108 -7.76 -8.61 16.79
N ASN A 109 -7.60 -9.93 16.80
CA ASN A 109 -8.07 -10.80 15.71
C ASN A 109 -9.59 -10.64 15.50
N LYS A 110 -10.36 -10.54 16.58
CA LYS A 110 -11.81 -10.31 16.48
C LYS A 110 -12.13 -8.94 15.87
N GLN A 111 -11.41 -7.88 16.23
CA GLN A 111 -11.56 -6.57 15.61
C GLN A 111 -11.18 -6.61 14.13
N VAL A 112 -10.01 -7.18 13.80
CA VAL A 112 -9.54 -7.36 12.43
C VAL A 112 -10.59 -8.10 11.60
N THR A 113 -11.10 -9.25 12.04
CA THR A 113 -12.15 -9.98 11.33
C THR A 113 -13.44 -9.15 11.19
N LEU A 114 -13.88 -8.46 12.24
CA LEU A 114 -15.07 -7.60 12.19
C LEU A 114 -14.93 -6.44 11.19
N PHE A 115 -13.72 -5.93 10.97
CA PHE A 115 -13.45 -4.86 10.00
C PHE A 115 -13.18 -5.40 8.60
N GLU A 116 -12.38 -6.45 8.47
CA GLU A 116 -11.96 -7.00 7.20
C GLU A 116 -13.11 -7.67 6.46
N ASP A 117 -13.97 -8.45 7.14
CA ASP A 117 -15.03 -9.17 6.46
C ASP A 117 -16.02 -8.23 5.73
N PRO A 118 -16.58 -7.19 6.35
CA PRO A 118 -17.49 -6.27 5.66
C PRO A 118 -16.80 -5.45 4.58
N VAL A 119 -15.55 -5.04 4.80
CA VAL A 119 -14.75 -4.26 3.82
C VAL A 119 -14.42 -5.12 2.62
N TYR A 120 -13.91 -6.33 2.84
CA TYR A 120 -13.63 -7.32 1.80
C TYR A 120 -14.88 -7.66 1.00
N GLN A 121 -16.00 -7.93 1.66
CA GLN A 121 -17.27 -8.22 0.98
C GLN A 121 -17.79 -7.02 0.18
N THR A 122 -17.70 -5.82 0.73
CA THR A 122 -18.07 -4.58 0.02
C THR A 122 -17.17 -4.32 -1.18
N LEU A 123 -15.86 -4.48 -1.01
CA LEU A 123 -14.88 -4.30 -2.07
C LEU A 123 -15.09 -5.32 -3.17
N MET A 124 -15.26 -6.60 -2.83
CA MET A 124 -15.55 -7.66 -3.79
C MET A 124 -16.85 -7.41 -4.55
N LYS A 125 -17.91 -6.94 -3.87
CA LYS A 125 -19.15 -6.53 -4.55
C LYS A 125 -18.93 -5.39 -5.53
N LYS A 126 -18.13 -4.38 -5.17
CA LYS A 126 -17.78 -3.26 -6.07
C LYS A 126 -16.94 -3.71 -7.26
N ILE A 127 -15.92 -4.55 -7.02
CA ILE A 127 -15.05 -5.11 -8.07
C ILE A 127 -15.88 -5.95 -9.04
N VAL A 128 -16.68 -6.89 -8.52
CA VAL A 128 -17.56 -7.73 -9.34
C VAL A 128 -18.58 -6.89 -10.11
N GLY A 129 -19.23 -5.93 -9.44
CA GLY A 129 -20.23 -5.05 -10.05
C GLY A 129 -19.66 -4.15 -11.16
N LYS A 130 -18.36 -3.85 -11.11
CA LYS A 130 -17.67 -3.04 -12.15
C LYS A 130 -16.76 -3.86 -13.07
N LYS A 131 -16.72 -5.19 -12.93
CA LYS A 131 -15.79 -6.07 -13.66
C LYS A 131 -15.87 -5.90 -15.17
N SER A 132 -17.08 -5.81 -15.73
CA SER A 132 -17.29 -5.63 -17.17
C SER A 132 -16.81 -4.27 -17.67
N LEU A 133 -17.04 -3.21 -16.89
CA LEU A 133 -16.59 -1.86 -17.22
C LEU A 133 -15.07 -1.73 -17.13
N LEU A 134 -14.47 -2.23 -16.04
CA LEU A 134 -13.01 -2.26 -15.84
C LEU A 134 -12.33 -3.03 -16.98
N LYS A 135 -12.87 -4.19 -17.37
CA LYS A 135 -12.36 -4.97 -18.48
C LYS A 135 -12.44 -4.21 -19.81
N LYS A 136 -13.56 -3.53 -20.07
CA LYS A 136 -13.75 -2.72 -21.28
C LYS A 136 -12.81 -1.52 -21.35
N GLU A 137 -12.63 -0.79 -20.26
CA GLU A 137 -11.69 0.34 -20.23
C GLU A 137 -10.23 -0.13 -20.37
N PHE A 138 -9.89 -1.29 -19.80
CA PHE A 138 -8.58 -1.89 -19.98
C PHE A 138 -8.31 -2.31 -21.43
N GLU A 139 -9.28 -2.97 -22.10
CA GLU A 139 -9.16 -3.33 -23.52
C GLU A 139 -8.95 -2.11 -24.43
N LYS A 140 -9.46 -0.93 -24.06
CA LYS A 140 -9.18 0.32 -24.78
C LYS A 140 -7.77 0.85 -24.53
N ALA A 141 -7.25 0.66 -23.32
CA ALA A 141 -5.93 1.12 -22.90
C ALA A 141 -4.81 0.19 -23.42
N ASP A 142 -5.02 -1.12 -23.42
CA ASP A 142 -4.09 -2.14 -23.90
C ASP A 142 -4.38 -2.55 -25.37
N LYS A 143 -4.25 -1.57 -26.28
CA LYS A 143 -4.52 -1.76 -27.72
C LYS A 143 -3.66 -2.85 -28.38
N ASN A 144 -2.54 -3.20 -27.74
CA ASN A 144 -1.58 -4.18 -28.24
C ASN A 144 -1.74 -5.56 -27.59
N GLN A 145 -2.77 -5.76 -26.75
CA GLN A 145 -3.05 -7.01 -26.04
C GLN A 145 -1.84 -7.57 -25.28
N THR A 146 -1.04 -6.67 -24.71
CA THR A 146 0.19 -7.03 -24.01
C THR A 146 -0.09 -7.75 -22.69
N ASN A 147 -1.32 -7.66 -22.15
CA ASN A 147 -1.74 -8.19 -20.85
C ASN A 147 -0.90 -7.70 -19.67
N VAL A 148 -0.09 -6.64 -19.85
CA VAL A 148 0.68 -6.03 -18.77
C VAL A 148 -0.30 -5.18 -17.94
N GLY A 149 -0.79 -5.73 -16.83
CA GLY A 149 -1.78 -5.07 -15.96
C GLY A 149 -2.79 -5.99 -15.28
N PHE A 150 -2.72 -7.30 -15.54
CA PHE A 150 -3.63 -8.29 -14.94
C PHE A 150 -3.09 -8.80 -13.60
N PHE A 151 -3.60 -8.30 -12.47
CA PHE A 151 -3.67 -9.05 -11.20
C PHE A 151 -4.88 -8.56 -10.41
N LEU A 152 -5.99 -9.30 -10.51
CA LEU A 152 -7.04 -9.30 -9.48
C LEU A 152 -6.64 -10.30 -8.39
#